data_AF-A0A0F6W457-F1
#
_entry.id   AF-A0A0F6W457-F1
#
_cell.length_a   1.000
_cell.length_b   1.000
_cell.length_c   1.000
_cell.angle_alpha   90.00
_cell.angle_beta   90.00
_cell.angle_gamma   90.00
#
_symmetry.space_group_name_H-M   'P 1'
#
loop_
_entity.id
_entity.type
_entity.pdbx_description
1 polymer ?
#
loop_
_entity_poly.entity_id
_entity_poly.type
_entity_poly.pdbx_seq_one_letter_code
_entity_poly.pdbx_strand_id
1 'polypeptide(L)'
;MLALLVWALDPRPARADGSALDQAIEHVENADFASALAAFEEAESASDLTRDDLVRLYAHRATVHFALGEQRAMEADLARLVALDPDVTLPASAPPPVHEALERARGDVQPPTLRADAVPTGAGVEVRARAEEHGADLVRGLRAWARRDRDGEDAWRRGDGGAIAVEASPGETVLWYAEAIGPGGAVLASERSRVEPGALIVPEPPPAPSGGSDDSTAWWLVGGGSAAVVVGVIVAVVAVVATTEPSTTLGGPTLVP
;
A
#
# COMPACT_ATOMS: atom_id res chain seq x y z
N MET A 1 -1.75 21.70 -48.01
CA MET A 1 -2.43 21.76 -46.71
C MET A 1 -1.60 20.88 -45.76
N LEU A 2 -0.70 21.49 -44.99
CA LEU A 2 0.36 20.83 -44.21
C LEU A 2 -0.09 20.75 -42.74
N ALA A 3 -0.26 19.53 -42.22
CA ALA A 3 -0.58 19.29 -40.82
C ALA A 3 0.72 19.28 -40.00
N LEU A 4 0.90 20.31 -39.18
CA LEU A 4 1.98 20.44 -38.21
C LEU A 4 1.70 19.53 -37.02
N LEU A 5 2.42 18.41 -36.94
CA LEU A 5 2.42 17.49 -35.82
C LEU A 5 3.29 18.09 -34.70
N VAL A 6 2.67 18.83 -33.79
CA VAL A 6 3.34 19.37 -32.60
C VAL A 6 3.50 18.22 -31.60
N TRP A 7 4.72 17.66 -31.53
CA TRP A 7 5.13 16.78 -30.46
C TRP A 7 5.14 17.58 -29.16
N ALA A 8 4.21 17.26 -28.25
CA ALA A 8 4.26 17.74 -26.88
C ALA A 8 5.49 17.12 -26.21
N LEU A 9 6.55 17.93 -26.07
CA LEU A 9 7.67 17.66 -25.18
C LEU A 9 7.10 17.66 -23.77
N ASP A 10 6.84 16.48 -23.23
CA ASP A 10 6.49 16.31 -21.82
C ASP A 10 7.69 16.79 -20.99
N PRO A 11 7.59 17.92 -20.26
CA PRO A 11 8.70 18.44 -19.49
C PRO A 11 8.95 17.44 -18.37
N ARG A 12 9.94 16.55 -18.55
CA ARG A 12 10.46 15.74 -17.45
C ARG A 12 10.83 16.73 -16.33
N PRO A 13 10.27 16.59 -15.12
CA PRO A 13 10.66 17.45 -14.02
C PRO A 13 12.18 17.37 -13.92
N ALA A 14 12.84 18.53 -14.02
CA ALA A 14 14.27 18.62 -13.81
C ALA A 14 14.52 18.18 -12.36
N ARG A 15 14.92 16.91 -12.18
CA ARG A 15 15.48 16.43 -10.91
C ARG A 15 16.73 17.27 -10.70
N ALA A 16 16.68 18.18 -9.72
CA ALA A 16 17.85 18.91 -9.28
C ALA A 16 18.97 17.92 -8.93
N ASP A 17 20.21 18.29 -9.23
CA ASP A 17 21.47 17.57 -8.96
C ASP A 17 21.35 16.39 -7.99
N GLY A 18 21.45 15.16 -8.52
CA GLY A 18 21.62 13.87 -7.81
C GLY A 18 20.68 13.60 -6.64
N SER A 19 19.82 12.57 -6.74
CA SER A 19 19.01 12.16 -5.58
C SER A 19 19.92 11.88 -4.36
N ALA A 20 19.42 12.08 -3.14
CA ALA A 20 20.20 11.78 -1.92
C ALA A 20 20.76 10.34 -1.93
N LEU A 21 20.03 9.41 -2.55
CA LEU A 21 20.48 8.05 -2.80
C LEU A 21 21.71 7.99 -3.74
N ASP A 22 21.71 8.75 -4.84
CA ASP A 22 22.86 8.77 -5.76
C ASP A 22 24.11 9.33 -5.08
N GLN A 23 23.96 10.37 -4.24
CA GLN A 23 25.06 10.90 -3.42
C GLN A 23 25.57 9.86 -2.41
N ALA A 24 24.67 9.12 -1.75
CA ALA A 24 25.06 8.03 -0.86
C ALA A 24 25.87 6.95 -1.58
N ILE A 25 25.46 6.57 -2.80
CA ILE A 25 26.16 5.58 -3.62
C ILE A 25 27.53 6.10 -4.03
N GLU A 26 27.65 7.38 -4.42
CA GLU A 26 28.96 8.00 -4.71
C GLU A 26 29.89 7.94 -3.48
N HIS A 27 29.38 8.15 -2.27
CA HIS A 27 30.19 7.98 -1.05
C HIS A 27 30.64 6.52 -0.84
N VAL A 28 29.80 5.54 -1.16
CA VAL A 28 30.19 4.11 -1.12
C VAL A 28 31.31 3.81 -2.10
N GLU A 29 31.21 4.32 -3.33
CA GLU A 29 32.23 4.12 -4.38
C GLU A 29 33.59 4.74 -3.99
N ASN A 30 33.56 5.85 -3.25
CA ASN A 30 34.74 6.52 -2.70
C ASN A 30 35.23 5.94 -1.36
N ALA A 31 34.62 4.85 -0.87
CA ALA A 31 34.87 4.26 0.44
C ALA A 31 34.71 5.21 1.64
N ASP A 32 33.92 6.28 1.48
CA ASP A 32 33.53 7.19 2.56
C ASP A 32 32.26 6.67 3.24
N PHE A 33 32.42 5.58 4.00
CA PHE A 33 31.31 4.85 4.60
C PHE A 33 30.50 5.67 5.61
N ALA A 34 31.14 6.60 6.33
CA ALA A 34 30.44 7.43 7.30
C ALA A 34 29.47 8.40 6.61
N SER A 35 29.93 9.08 5.56
CA SER A 35 29.08 9.96 4.76
C SER A 35 28.01 9.18 4.00
N ALA A 36 28.32 7.97 3.51
CA ALA A 36 27.35 7.11 2.85
C ALA A 36 26.17 6.75 3.77
N LEU A 37 26.44 6.34 5.01
CA LEU A 37 25.38 6.01 5.97
C LEU A 37 24.48 7.22 6.28
N ALA A 38 25.07 8.40 6.48
CA ALA A 38 24.30 9.63 6.71
C ALA A 38 23.41 10.00 5.51
N ALA A 39 23.93 9.86 4.29
CA ALA A 39 23.17 10.12 3.07
C ALA A 39 22.05 9.09 2.83
N PHE A 40 22.24 7.82 3.21
CA PHE A 40 21.16 6.83 3.18
C PHE A 40 20.04 7.15 4.18
N GLU A 41 20.37 7.60 5.39
CA GLU A 41 19.37 8.04 6.38
C GLU A 41 18.58 9.26 5.87
N GLU A 42 19.26 10.21 5.23
CA GLU A 42 18.61 11.36 4.59
C GLU A 42 17.66 10.91 3.48
N ALA A 43 18.09 9.99 2.60
CA ALA A 43 17.27 9.43 1.54
C ALA A 43 16.02 8.71 2.09
N GLU A 44 16.14 7.92 3.16
CA GLU A 44 14.99 7.28 3.82
C GLU A 44 14.01 8.28 4.43
N SER A 45 14.47 9.47 4.81
CA SER A 45 13.63 10.56 5.34
C SER A 45 12.93 11.38 4.26
N ALA A 46 13.38 11.28 3.00
CA ALA A 46 12.77 11.94 1.87
C ALA A 46 11.39 11.35 1.51
N SER A 47 10.73 11.84 0.47
CA SER A 47 9.37 11.40 0.08
C SER A 47 9.24 11.07 -1.41
N ASP A 48 10.36 10.75 -2.05
CA ASP A 48 10.49 10.54 -3.49
C ASP A 48 11.14 9.20 -3.88
N LEU A 49 11.40 8.31 -2.91
CA LEU A 49 11.97 7.00 -3.21
C LEU A 49 10.92 6.07 -3.84
N THR A 50 11.36 5.29 -4.81
CA THR A 50 10.62 4.15 -5.35
C THR A 50 11.01 2.85 -4.64
N ARG A 51 10.27 1.76 -4.89
CA ARG A 51 10.65 0.43 -4.39
C ARG A 51 12.05 0.01 -4.90
N ASP A 52 12.35 0.31 -6.16
CA ASP A 52 13.65 -0.01 -6.77
C ASP A 52 14.80 0.80 -6.13
N ASP A 53 14.52 2.05 -5.75
CA ASP A 53 15.47 2.88 -5.01
C ASP A 53 15.75 2.30 -3.62
N LEU A 54 14.73 1.78 -2.92
CA LEU A 54 14.93 1.07 -1.66
C LEU A 54 15.75 -0.21 -1.83
N VAL A 55 15.53 -0.99 -2.90
CA VAL A 55 16.35 -2.18 -3.21
C VAL A 55 17.83 -1.78 -3.37
N ARG A 56 18.11 -0.73 -4.15
CA ARG A 56 19.47 -0.18 -4.29
C ARG A 56 20.04 0.27 -2.95
N LEU A 57 19.28 1.05 -2.19
CA LEU A 57 19.66 1.59 -0.88
C LEU A 57 20.09 0.48 0.08
N TYR A 58 19.24 -0.52 0.31
CA TYR A 58 19.53 -1.58 1.28
C TYR A 58 20.68 -2.50 0.81
N ALA A 59 20.83 -2.74 -0.49
CA ALA A 59 21.95 -3.51 -1.01
C ALA A 59 23.30 -2.81 -0.75
N HIS A 60 23.38 -1.50 -1.03
CA HIS A 60 24.60 -0.73 -0.76
C HIS A 60 24.84 -0.56 0.74
N ARG A 61 23.80 -0.26 1.54
CA ARG A 61 23.95 -0.09 3.00
C ARG A 61 24.38 -1.38 3.70
N ALA A 62 23.85 -2.53 3.29
CA ALA A 62 24.32 -3.83 3.76
C ALA A 62 25.83 -4.04 3.46
N THR A 63 26.29 -3.65 2.28
CA THR A 63 27.71 -3.73 1.88
C THR A 63 28.58 -2.83 2.77
N VAL A 64 28.11 -1.61 3.07
CA VAL A 64 28.79 -0.69 3.98
C VAL A 64 28.89 -1.27 5.39
N HIS A 65 27.78 -1.76 5.94
CA HIS A 65 27.79 -2.39 7.27
C HIS A 65 28.70 -3.62 7.33
N PHE A 66 28.77 -4.43 6.26
CA PHE A 66 29.74 -5.51 6.19
C PHE A 66 31.19 -5.00 6.23
N ALA A 67 31.52 -3.97 5.46
CA ALA A 67 32.86 -3.38 5.43
C ALA A 67 33.29 -2.80 6.78
N LEU A 68 32.33 -2.32 7.58
CA LEU A 68 32.55 -1.80 8.93
C LEU A 68 32.56 -2.91 10.01
N GLY A 69 32.29 -4.17 9.66
CA GLY A 69 32.19 -5.28 10.62
C GLY A 69 30.90 -5.29 11.44
N GLU A 70 29.87 -4.55 11.00
CA GLU A 70 28.59 -4.37 11.68
C GLU A 70 27.59 -5.44 11.27
N GLN A 71 27.90 -6.70 11.60
CA GLN A 71 27.17 -7.89 11.14
C GLN A 71 25.65 -7.80 11.33
N ARG A 72 25.18 -7.33 12.50
CA ARG A 72 23.74 -7.24 12.79
C ARG A 72 23.02 -6.22 11.91
N ALA A 73 23.67 -5.10 11.61
CA ALA A 73 23.09 -4.06 10.77
C ALA A 73 23.02 -4.52 9.32
N MET A 74 24.08 -5.18 8.83
CA MET A 74 24.08 -5.84 7.53
C MET A 74 22.93 -6.86 7.41
N GLU A 75 22.76 -7.75 8.39
CA GLU A 75 21.68 -8.75 8.38
C GLU A 75 20.29 -8.10 8.36
N ALA A 76 20.08 -7.02 9.10
CA ALA A 76 18.82 -6.27 9.08
C ALA A 76 18.54 -5.64 7.70
N ASP A 77 19.57 -5.11 7.03
CA ASP A 77 19.40 -4.55 5.68
C ASP A 77 19.20 -5.64 4.62
N LEU A 78 19.84 -6.80 4.74
CA LEU A 78 19.57 -7.95 3.87
C LEU A 78 18.16 -8.50 4.06
N ALA A 79 17.64 -8.51 5.30
CA ALA A 79 16.24 -8.87 5.56
C ALA A 79 15.27 -7.91 4.86
N ARG A 80 15.53 -6.60 4.94
CA ARG A 80 14.74 -5.59 4.21
C ARG A 80 14.84 -5.74 2.71
N LEU A 81 16.03 -6.02 2.20
CA LEU A 81 16.27 -6.28 0.78
C LEU A 81 15.43 -7.47 0.27
N VAL A 82 15.42 -8.59 1.01
CA VAL A 82 14.62 -9.78 0.68
C VAL A 82 13.12 -9.52 0.78
N ALA A 83 12.66 -8.72 1.74
CA ALA A 83 11.25 -8.33 1.83
C ALA A 83 10.79 -7.51 0.60
N LEU A 84 11.69 -6.70 0.03
CA LEU A 84 11.40 -5.89 -1.16
C LEU A 84 11.55 -6.66 -2.46
N ASP A 85 12.53 -7.55 -2.56
CA ASP A 85 12.80 -8.38 -3.72
C ASP A 85 13.22 -9.79 -3.27
N PRO A 86 12.27 -10.73 -3.16
CA PRO A 86 12.58 -12.10 -2.77
C PRO A 86 13.51 -12.82 -3.74
N ASP A 87 13.64 -12.36 -4.99
CA ASP A 87 14.47 -12.99 -6.01
C ASP A 87 15.84 -12.30 -6.17
N VAL A 88 16.13 -11.30 -5.33
CA VAL A 88 17.36 -10.49 -5.38
C VAL A 88 18.62 -11.34 -5.38
N THR A 89 19.46 -11.18 -6.39
CA THR A 89 20.73 -11.91 -6.49
C THR A 89 21.89 -10.97 -6.22
N LEU A 90 22.75 -11.31 -5.26
CA LEU A 90 23.99 -10.58 -5.02
C LEU A 90 25.02 -10.89 -6.12
N PRO A 91 25.90 -9.93 -6.46
CA PRO A 91 26.97 -10.19 -7.42
C PRO A 91 27.89 -11.30 -6.89
N ALA A 92 28.47 -12.11 -7.77
CA ALA A 92 29.38 -13.20 -7.40
C ALA A 92 30.65 -12.74 -6.66
N SER A 93 30.96 -11.45 -6.70
CA SER A 93 32.04 -10.82 -5.94
C SER A 93 31.68 -10.53 -4.48
N ALA A 94 30.42 -10.69 -4.07
CA ALA A 94 30.02 -10.48 -2.69
C ALA A 94 30.69 -11.53 -1.78
N PRO A 95 31.15 -11.14 -0.57
CA PRO A 95 31.81 -12.07 0.35
C PRO A 95 30.87 -13.22 0.77
N PRO A 96 31.40 -14.46 0.98
CA PRO A 96 30.57 -15.60 1.36
C PRO A 96 29.65 -15.37 2.58
N PRO A 97 30.09 -14.68 3.66
CA PRO A 97 29.20 -14.39 4.79
C PRO A 97 27.97 -13.54 4.44
N VAL A 98 28.07 -12.68 3.41
CA VAL A 98 26.95 -11.86 2.93
C VAL A 98 25.94 -12.73 2.18
N HIS A 99 26.42 -13.64 1.33
CA HIS A 99 25.57 -14.63 0.65
C HIS A 99 24.83 -15.52 1.66
N GLU A 100 25.54 -16.05 2.66
CA GLU A 100 24.93 -16.88 3.71
C GLU A 100 23.86 -16.12 4.52
N ALA A 101 24.10 -14.84 4.80
CA ALA A 101 23.13 -13.99 5.50
C ALA A 101 21.88 -13.71 4.65
N LEU A 102 22.03 -13.48 3.34
CA LEU A 102 20.91 -13.30 2.43
C LEU A 102 20.05 -14.59 2.34
N GLU A 103 20.70 -15.75 2.18
CA GLU A 103 19.99 -17.03 2.13
C GLU A 103 19.23 -17.33 3.41
N ARG A 104 19.76 -16.95 4.57
CA ARG A 104 19.04 -17.04 5.84
C ARG A 104 17.82 -16.12 5.85
N ALA A 105 17.98 -14.87 5.44
CA ALA A 105 16.89 -13.90 5.37
C ALA A 105 15.74 -14.37 4.46
N ARG A 106 16.04 -15.05 3.34
CA ARG A 106 15.03 -15.67 2.45
C ARG A 106 14.14 -16.71 3.15
N GLY A 107 14.64 -17.38 4.19
CA GLY A 107 13.86 -18.34 4.97
C GLY A 107 12.96 -17.71 6.04
N ASP A 108 13.33 -16.52 6.52
CA ASP A 108 12.73 -15.91 7.72
C ASP A 108 11.79 -14.74 7.40
N VAL A 109 11.92 -14.14 6.21
CA VAL A 109 11.25 -12.89 5.84
C VAL A 109 10.25 -13.13 4.71
N GLN A 110 9.09 -12.47 4.80
CA GLN A 110 8.10 -12.45 3.72
C GLN A 110 7.86 -11.01 3.24
N PRO A 111 7.53 -10.81 1.95
CA PRO A 111 7.11 -9.51 1.45
C PRO A 111 5.94 -8.93 2.25
N PRO A 112 5.88 -7.60 2.42
CA PRO A 112 4.73 -6.96 3.02
C PRO A 112 3.50 -7.22 2.16
N THR A 113 2.41 -7.66 2.79
CA THR A 113 1.11 -7.80 2.12
C THR A 113 0.15 -6.74 2.63
N LEU A 114 -0.69 -6.21 1.74
CA LEU A 114 -1.71 -5.25 2.08
C LEU A 114 -3.08 -5.88 1.84
N ARG A 115 -3.98 -5.73 2.80
CA ARG A 115 -5.40 -6.03 2.63
C ARG A 115 -6.20 -4.78 2.90
N ALA A 116 -7.25 -4.55 2.12
CA ALA A 116 -8.17 -3.47 2.37
C ALA A 116 -9.61 -3.91 2.09
N ASP A 117 -10.50 -3.47 2.98
CA ASP A 117 -11.93 -3.76 2.92
C ASP A 117 -12.69 -2.45 2.76
N ALA A 118 -13.65 -2.42 1.82
CA ALA A 118 -14.63 -1.35 1.72
C ALA A 118 -15.97 -1.84 2.26
N VAL A 119 -16.51 -1.12 3.24
CA VAL A 119 -17.75 -1.50 3.94
C VAL A 119 -18.76 -0.37 3.81
N PRO A 120 -20.02 -0.65 3.42
CA PRO A 120 -21.06 0.36 3.44
C PRO A 120 -21.38 0.81 4.87
N THR A 121 -21.67 2.09 5.01
CA THR A 121 -22.10 2.73 6.25
C THR A 121 -23.42 3.47 5.99
N GLY A 122 -24.11 3.89 7.04
CA GLY A 122 -25.35 4.68 6.89
C GLY A 122 -25.16 6.03 6.17
N ALA A 123 -23.92 6.49 6.00
CA ALA A 123 -23.58 7.75 5.35
C ALA A 123 -22.83 7.59 4.00
N GLY A 124 -22.45 6.36 3.60
CA GLY A 124 -21.66 6.12 2.40
C GLY A 124 -20.79 4.86 2.51
N VAL A 125 -19.50 4.97 2.22
CA VAL A 125 -18.55 3.84 2.28
C VAL A 125 -17.35 4.21 3.16
N GLU A 126 -16.93 3.27 4.00
CA GLU A 126 -15.67 3.34 4.75
C GLU A 126 -14.69 2.30 4.20
N VAL A 127 -13.50 2.74 3.84
CA VAL A 127 -12.40 1.87 3.40
C VAL A 127 -11.39 1.75 4.53
N ARG A 128 -11.00 0.53 4.88
CA ARG A 128 -10.00 0.24 5.92
C ARG A 128 -8.94 -0.71 5.39
N ALA A 129 -7.68 -0.28 5.46
CA ALA A 129 -6.51 -1.02 5.05
C ALA A 129 -5.70 -1.52 6.25
N ARG A 130 -5.08 -2.69 6.12
CA ARG A 130 -4.17 -3.29 7.09
C ARG A 130 -3.01 -3.93 6.34
N ALA A 131 -1.79 -3.65 6.78
CA ALA A 131 -0.61 -4.37 6.31
C ALA A 131 -0.28 -5.52 7.25
N GLU A 132 0.13 -6.66 6.68
CA GLU A 132 0.73 -7.78 7.39
C GLU A 132 2.21 -7.82 7.00
N GLU A 133 3.09 -7.69 7.99
CA GLU A 133 4.53 -7.74 7.82
C GLU A 133 5.16 -8.86 8.66
N HIS A 134 6.16 -9.51 8.09
CA HIS A 134 6.92 -10.56 8.76
C HIS A 134 8.42 -10.27 8.67
N GLY A 135 8.95 -9.58 9.71
CA GLY A 135 10.39 -9.57 10.02
C GLY A 135 11.21 -8.36 9.57
N ALA A 136 10.70 -7.47 8.72
CA ALA A 136 11.51 -6.38 8.15
C ALA A 136 11.16 -4.94 8.61
N ASP A 137 9.97 -4.72 9.21
CA ASP A 137 9.47 -3.41 9.66
C ASP A 137 9.65 -2.32 8.59
N LEU A 138 9.12 -2.58 7.39
CA LEU A 138 9.26 -1.69 6.24
C LEU A 138 8.10 -0.71 6.15
N VAL A 139 6.88 -1.10 6.51
CA VAL A 139 5.69 -0.25 6.42
C VAL A 139 5.75 0.85 7.47
N ARG A 140 5.92 2.09 7.00
CA ARG A 140 5.91 3.32 7.81
C ARG A 140 4.53 3.96 7.91
N GLY A 141 3.63 3.63 6.99
CA GLY A 141 2.27 4.13 7.02
C GLY A 141 1.36 3.46 5.99
N LEU A 142 0.07 3.73 6.14
CA LEU A 142 -0.97 3.25 5.23
C LEU A 142 -1.72 4.45 4.65
N ARG A 143 -2.06 4.38 3.37
CA ARG A 143 -2.90 5.36 2.68
C ARG A 143 -4.09 4.64 2.07
N ALA A 144 -5.29 5.15 2.34
CA ALA A 144 -6.50 4.73 1.66
C ALA A 144 -6.98 5.87 0.77
N TRP A 145 -7.39 5.51 -0.44
CA TRP A 145 -7.89 6.45 -1.44
C TRP A 145 -9.29 6.06 -1.83
N ALA A 146 -10.19 7.04 -1.93
CA ALA A 146 -11.55 6.80 -2.37
C ALA A 146 -12.15 8.02 -3.08
N ARG A 147 -13.05 7.76 -4.04
CA ARG A 147 -13.87 8.77 -4.72
C ARG A 147 -15.23 8.19 -5.11
N ARG A 148 -16.22 9.04 -5.32
CA ARG A 148 -17.45 8.61 -6.02
C ARG A 148 -17.15 8.51 -7.50
N ASP A 149 -17.74 7.54 -8.17
CA ASP A 149 -17.51 7.29 -9.60
C ASP A 149 -17.82 8.54 -10.45
N ARG A 150 -18.90 9.26 -10.11
CA ARG A 150 -19.33 10.48 -10.82
C ARG A 150 -18.45 11.72 -10.63
N ASP A 151 -17.55 11.73 -9.64
CA ASP A 151 -16.82 12.96 -9.25
C ASP A 151 -15.63 13.28 -10.17
N GLY A 152 -15.36 12.43 -11.18
CA GLY A 152 -14.22 12.58 -12.10
C GLY A 152 -12.91 12.02 -11.54
N GLU A 153 -11.91 11.82 -12.40
CA GLU A 153 -10.67 11.08 -12.09
C GLU A 153 -9.70 11.78 -11.15
N ASP A 154 -9.85 13.09 -10.97
CA ASP A 154 -9.00 13.90 -10.09
C ASP A 154 -9.57 14.10 -8.69
N ALA A 155 -10.79 13.60 -8.44
CA ALA A 155 -11.50 13.77 -7.17
C ALA A 155 -11.14 12.72 -6.11
N TRP A 156 -9.98 12.06 -6.24
CA TRP A 156 -9.50 11.11 -5.23
C TRP A 156 -9.24 11.83 -3.91
N ARG A 157 -9.93 11.37 -2.86
CA ARG A 157 -9.66 11.78 -1.49
C ARG A 157 -8.71 10.78 -0.85
N ARG A 158 -7.83 11.29 0.01
CA ARG A 158 -6.85 10.49 0.76
C ARG A 158 -7.21 10.47 2.24
N GLY A 159 -7.06 9.30 2.86
CA GLY A 159 -7.01 9.11 4.30
C GLY A 159 -5.69 8.46 4.70
N ASP A 160 -5.01 9.06 5.68
CA ASP A 160 -3.81 8.51 6.28
C ASP A 160 -4.15 7.54 7.43
N GLY A 161 -3.22 6.65 7.77
CA GLY A 161 -3.47 5.59 8.75
C GLY A 161 -4.35 4.45 8.22
N GLY A 162 -4.53 4.39 6.89
CA GLY A 162 -5.22 3.30 6.22
C GLY A 162 -6.75 3.36 6.32
N ALA A 163 -7.35 4.47 6.73
CA ALA A 163 -8.81 4.59 6.78
C ALA A 163 -9.31 5.86 6.09
N ILE A 164 -10.40 5.73 5.33
CA ILE A 164 -11.10 6.87 4.74
C ILE A 164 -12.61 6.58 4.65
N ALA A 165 -13.42 7.57 4.98
CA ALA A 165 -14.86 7.55 4.75
C ALA A 165 -15.24 8.50 3.62
N VAL A 166 -16.08 8.02 2.70
CA VAL A 166 -16.64 8.80 1.60
C VAL A 166 -18.15 8.77 1.69
N GLU A 167 -18.74 9.95 1.81
CA GLU A 167 -20.19 10.10 1.78
C GLU A 167 -20.72 9.81 0.37
N ALA A 168 -21.73 8.96 0.29
CA ALA A 168 -22.35 8.54 -0.96
C ALA A 168 -23.81 8.15 -0.72
N SER A 169 -24.67 8.56 -1.64
CA SER A 169 -26.10 8.23 -1.59
C SER A 169 -26.33 6.76 -1.92
N PRO A 170 -27.44 6.15 -1.47
CA PRO A 170 -27.85 4.84 -1.94
C PRO A 170 -27.84 4.71 -3.47
N GLY A 171 -27.30 3.60 -3.96
CA GLY A 171 -27.12 3.32 -5.39
C GLY A 171 -25.89 3.97 -6.03
N GLU A 172 -25.18 4.87 -5.33
CA GLU A 172 -23.92 5.43 -5.84
C GLU A 172 -22.77 4.42 -5.71
N THR A 173 -21.87 4.43 -6.68
CA THR A 173 -20.64 3.62 -6.66
C THR A 173 -19.48 4.44 -6.09
N VAL A 174 -18.78 3.87 -5.10
CA VAL A 174 -17.52 4.38 -4.57
C VAL A 174 -16.38 3.53 -5.11
N LEU A 175 -15.40 4.20 -5.72
CA LEU A 175 -14.14 3.62 -6.17
C LEU A 175 -13.08 3.79 -5.08
N TRP A 176 -12.26 2.77 -4.87
CA TRP A 176 -11.25 2.77 -3.80
C TRP A 176 -9.99 1.98 -4.16
N TYR A 177 -8.87 2.33 -3.53
CA TYR A 177 -7.65 1.53 -3.48
C TYR A 177 -6.85 1.89 -2.23
N ALA A 178 -5.86 1.06 -1.86
CA ALA A 178 -5.01 1.32 -0.71
C ALA A 178 -3.53 1.03 -1.02
N GLU A 179 -2.64 1.71 -0.29
CA GLU A 179 -1.19 1.61 -0.45
C GLU A 179 -0.52 1.45 0.91
N ALA A 180 0.47 0.55 0.97
CA ALA A 180 1.41 0.42 2.06
C ALA A 180 2.67 1.23 1.73
N ILE A 181 3.04 2.16 2.60
CA ILE A 181 4.09 3.15 2.36
C ILE A 181 5.30 2.82 3.22
N GLY A 182 6.46 2.70 2.59
CA GLY A 182 7.75 2.46 3.21
C GLY A 182 8.58 3.72 3.46
N PRO A 183 9.87 3.56 3.79
CA PRO A 183 10.81 4.67 3.90
C PRO A 183 10.91 5.43 2.58
N GLY A 184 11.25 6.71 2.64
CA GLY A 184 11.34 7.55 1.46
C GLY A 184 10.01 7.80 0.75
N GLY A 185 8.87 7.41 1.35
CA GLY A 185 7.55 7.49 0.72
C GLY A 185 7.25 6.39 -0.32
N ALA A 186 8.10 5.37 -0.45
CA ALA A 186 7.96 4.33 -1.47
C ALA A 186 6.68 3.49 -1.27
N VAL A 187 5.98 3.17 -2.35
CA VAL A 187 4.85 2.23 -2.30
C VAL A 187 5.39 0.80 -2.30
N LEU A 188 5.19 0.08 -1.20
CA LEU A 188 5.70 -1.29 -1.01
C LEU A 188 4.72 -2.35 -1.54
N ALA A 189 3.44 -2.13 -1.27
CA ALA A 189 2.33 -2.99 -1.68
C ALA A 189 1.08 -2.14 -1.93
N SER A 190 0.20 -2.62 -2.78
CA SER A 190 -1.08 -1.97 -3.07
C SER A 190 -2.19 -3.01 -3.15
N GLU A 191 -3.35 -2.66 -2.60
CA GLU A 191 -4.60 -3.40 -2.77
C GLU A 191 -5.43 -2.60 -3.76
N ARG A 192 -5.67 -3.17 -4.95
CA ARG A 192 -6.16 -2.46 -6.14
C ARG A 192 -5.20 -1.35 -6.56
N SER A 193 -5.56 -0.55 -7.56
CA SER A 193 -4.74 0.58 -8.02
C SER A 193 -5.60 1.74 -8.50
N ARG A 194 -4.98 2.90 -8.77
CA ARG A 194 -5.68 4.04 -9.35
C ARG A 194 -6.28 3.73 -10.74
N VAL A 195 -5.63 2.85 -11.51
CA VAL A 195 -6.07 2.47 -12.87
C VAL A 195 -7.06 1.29 -12.86
N GLU A 196 -7.03 0.47 -11.80
CA GLU A 196 -7.95 -0.64 -11.59
C GLU A 196 -8.45 -0.60 -10.13
N PRO A 197 -9.34 0.35 -9.80
CA PRO A 197 -9.82 0.51 -8.43
C PRO A 197 -10.84 -0.57 -8.08
N GLY A 198 -10.95 -0.87 -6.78
CA GLY A 198 -12.11 -1.58 -6.26
C GLY A 198 -13.36 -0.71 -6.37
N ALA A 199 -14.52 -1.32 -6.54
CA ALA A 199 -15.80 -0.62 -6.64
C ALA A 199 -16.80 -1.22 -5.65
N LEU A 200 -17.54 -0.36 -4.95
CA LEU A 200 -18.61 -0.76 -4.03
C LEU A 200 -19.82 0.13 -4.23
N ILE A 201 -20.99 -0.49 -4.44
CA ILE A 201 -22.28 0.21 -4.53
C ILE A 201 -22.84 0.38 -3.12
N VAL A 202 -23.25 1.60 -2.77
CA VAL A 202 -23.96 1.86 -1.51
C VAL A 202 -25.33 1.19 -1.58
N PRO A 203 -25.65 0.25 -0.67
CA PRO A 203 -26.93 -0.44 -0.69
C PRO A 203 -28.07 0.52 -0.35
N GLU A 204 -29.24 0.28 -0.94
CA GLU A 204 -30.46 0.96 -0.52
C GLU A 204 -30.84 0.52 0.89
N PRO A 205 -31.13 1.45 1.82
CA PRO A 205 -31.62 1.06 3.13
C PRO A 205 -32.89 0.22 2.95
N PRO A 206 -33.04 -0.89 3.69
CA PRO A 206 -34.26 -1.66 3.61
C PRO A 206 -35.45 -0.74 3.86
N PRO A 207 -36.56 -0.89 3.10
CA PRO A 207 -37.72 -0.04 3.29
C PRO A 207 -38.11 -0.10 4.77
N ALA A 208 -38.34 1.07 5.37
CA ALA A 208 -38.85 1.13 6.74
C ALA A 208 -40.02 0.15 6.84
N PRO A 209 -40.06 -0.72 7.86
CA PRO A 209 -41.10 -1.73 7.98
C PRO A 209 -42.41 -0.99 7.79
N SER A 210 -43.11 -1.28 6.69
CA SER A 210 -44.38 -0.64 6.41
C SER A 210 -45.23 -1.01 7.61
N GLY A 211 -45.51 0.00 8.44
CA GLY A 211 -46.33 -0.16 9.62
C GLY A 211 -47.68 -0.64 9.15
N GLY A 212 -47.82 -1.95 9.00
CA GLY A 212 -49.10 -2.61 9.02
C GLY A 212 -49.69 -2.15 10.33
N SER A 213 -50.67 -1.26 10.20
CA SER A 213 -51.63 -0.92 11.23
C SER A 213 -52.38 -2.20 11.59
N ASP A 214 -51.67 -3.17 12.15
CA ASP A 214 -52.27 -4.28 12.84
C ASP A 214 -52.58 -3.75 14.23
N ASP A 215 -53.88 -3.63 14.46
CA ASP A 215 -54.58 -3.02 15.59
C ASP A 215 -54.29 -3.78 16.90
N SER A 216 -53.00 -3.89 17.27
CA SER A 216 -52.51 -4.60 18.45
C SER A 216 -52.13 -3.58 19.54
N THR A 217 -53.16 -2.87 19.97
CA THR A 217 -53.21 -1.94 21.09
C THR A 217 -53.01 -2.65 22.46
N ALA A 218 -52.16 -3.68 22.55
CA ALA A 218 -52.15 -4.60 23.71
C ALA A 218 -50.78 -4.97 24.31
N TRP A 219 -49.64 -4.44 23.88
CA TRP A 219 -48.32 -4.88 24.41
C TRP A 219 -47.49 -3.83 25.17
N TRP A 220 -47.98 -2.60 25.34
CA TRP A 220 -47.25 -1.50 26.00
C TRP A 220 -47.44 -1.40 27.53
N LEU A 221 -48.04 -2.42 28.17
CA LEU A 221 -48.32 -2.40 29.62
C LEU A 221 -47.41 -3.28 30.49
N VAL A 222 -46.35 -3.90 29.95
CA VAL A 222 -45.38 -4.61 30.80
C VAL A 222 -44.00 -3.97 30.72
N GLY A 223 -43.75 -3.07 31.67
CA GLY A 223 -42.43 -2.92 32.29
C GLY A 223 -41.51 -1.89 31.67
N GLY A 224 -41.52 -0.69 32.25
CA GLY A 224 -40.58 0.38 31.94
C GLY A 224 -39.12 -0.05 32.06
N GLY A 225 -38.36 0.26 31.02
CA GLY A 225 -36.92 0.15 30.95
C GLY A 225 -36.49 0.81 29.66
N SER A 226 -35.98 2.02 29.76
CA SER A 226 -35.43 2.81 28.66
C SER A 226 -34.30 2.06 27.96
N ALA A 227 -34.66 1.20 27.01
CA ALA A 227 -33.73 0.66 26.04
C ALA A 227 -33.75 1.62 24.86
N ALA A 228 -32.78 2.54 24.82
CA ALA A 228 -32.31 3.03 23.55
C ALA A 228 -31.97 1.78 22.74
N VAL A 229 -32.82 1.43 21.77
CA VAL A 229 -32.51 0.41 20.79
C VAL A 229 -31.42 1.02 19.93
N VAL A 230 -30.19 0.97 20.42
CA VAL A 230 -29.03 0.86 19.57
C VAL A 230 -29.34 -0.40 18.77
N VAL A 231 -29.89 -0.22 17.57
CA VAL A 231 -29.84 -1.24 16.54
C VAL A 231 -28.35 -1.38 16.27
N GLY A 232 -27.69 -2.14 17.15
CA GLY A 232 -26.42 -2.75 16.87
C GLY A 232 -26.74 -3.69 15.75
N VAL A 233 -26.68 -3.18 14.53
CA VAL A 233 -26.44 -4.02 13.37
C VAL A 233 -25.07 -4.63 13.64
N ILE A 234 -25.08 -5.72 14.39
CA ILE A 234 -24.00 -6.69 14.37
C ILE A 234 -24.11 -7.24 12.94
N VAL A 235 -23.48 -6.54 12.01
CA VAL A 235 -23.12 -7.15 10.74
C VAL A 235 -22.10 -8.19 11.14
N ALA A 236 -22.57 -9.41 11.40
CA ALA A 236 -21.71 -10.58 11.36
C ALA A 236 -21.27 -10.72 9.91
N VAL A 237 -20.25 -9.95 9.51
CA VAL A 237 -19.50 -10.17 8.28
C VAL A 237 -18.67 -11.42 8.51
N VAL A 238 -19.32 -12.57 8.41
CA VAL A 238 -18.66 -13.83 8.06
C VAL A 238 -19.35 -14.32 6.80
N ALA A 239 -19.24 -13.51 5.76
CA ALA A 239 -19.31 -14.01 4.40
C ALA A 239 -17.85 -14.06 3.93
N VAL A 240 -17.16 -15.14 4.31
CA VAL A 240 -16.04 -15.65 3.52
C VAL A 240 -16.66 -16.13 2.20
N VAL A 241 -17.03 -15.20 1.34
CA VAL A 241 -17.12 -15.51 -0.08
C VAL A 241 -15.66 -15.52 -0.51
N ALA A 242 -15.07 -16.71 -0.45
CA ALA A 242 -13.91 -17.02 -1.25
C ALA A 242 -14.36 -16.89 -2.72
N THR A 243 -14.37 -15.66 -3.24
CA THR A 243 -14.29 -15.44 -4.67
C THR A 243 -12.90 -15.95 -5.04
N THR A 244 -12.82 -17.21 -5.45
CA THR A 244 -11.72 -17.70 -6.27
C THR A 244 -11.67 -16.81 -7.51
N GLU A 245 -10.85 -15.76 -7.46
CA GLU A 245 -10.49 -14.98 -8.64
C GLU A 245 -9.16 -15.50 -9.22
N PRO A 246 -9.03 -15.45 -10.55
CA PRO A 246 -8.14 -16.29 -11.34
C PRO A 246 -6.67 -15.86 -11.21
N SER A 247 -5.79 -16.84 -11.38
CA SER A 247 -4.34 -16.69 -11.43
C SER A 247 -3.90 -15.46 -12.22
N THR A 248 -3.21 -14.54 -11.53
CA THR A 248 -2.42 -13.46 -12.14
C THR A 248 -1.47 -14.09 -13.15
N THR A 249 -1.78 -13.95 -14.43
CA THR A 249 -0.95 -14.44 -15.52
C THR A 249 -0.09 -13.28 -15.98
N LEU A 250 1.24 -13.40 -15.84
CA LEU A 250 2.20 -12.42 -16.32
C LEU A 250 2.10 -12.34 -17.85
N GLY A 251 1.46 -11.30 -18.37
CA GLY A 251 1.44 -11.00 -19.79
C GLY A 251 2.80 -10.45 -20.24
N GLY A 252 3.69 -11.34 -20.71
CA GLY A 252 4.91 -10.95 -21.39
C GLY A 252 4.64 -10.39 -22.79
N PRO A 253 5.53 -9.53 -23.34
CA PRO A 253 5.33 -8.92 -24.65
C PRO A 253 5.37 -9.97 -25.77
N THR A 254 4.27 -10.09 -26.52
CA THR A 254 4.22 -10.84 -27.78
C THR A 254 4.91 -10.04 -28.88
N LEU A 255 6.03 -10.56 -29.40
CA LEU A 255 6.62 -10.07 -30.64
C LEU A 255 5.71 -10.49 -31.81
N VAL A 256 5.15 -9.52 -32.52
CA VAL A 256 4.41 -9.72 -33.77
C VAL A 256 5.41 -9.87 -34.91
N PRO A 257 5.29 -10.90 -35.78
CA PRO A 257 6.17 -11.10 -36.94
C PRO A 257 5.99 -10.06 -38.05
#